data_AF-A0A2E7TBB0-F1
#
_entry.id   AF-A0A2E7TBB0-F1
#
_cell.length_a   1.000
_cell.length_b   1.000
_cell.length_c   1.000
_cell.angle_alpha   90.00
_cell.angle_beta   90.00
_cell.angle_gamma   90.00
#
_symmetry.space_group_name_H-M   'P 1'
#
loop_
_entity.id
_entity.type
_entity.pdbx_description
1 polymer ?
#
loop_
_entity_poly.entity_id
_entity_poly.type
_entity_poly.pdbx_seq_one_letter_code
_entity_poly.pdbx_strand_id
1 'polypeptide(L)'
;MSDAAAVVEEESEASEESQENLVEVSSEPEEMPDFKIFEKDEPEAETVEAEPEAEEPAKKEESEPKKKDDTWSARVRKDRELRQREIDFKRREQELIGRESKVSQLEGARESILNDPNAFFKSVGLDPLKFYQDWSERLATGAESPSSELQLSSTQQELKELKEQLSRRDEVERANQLEAQRQQVIQAYDSKISEFQKDFADEFPLTAKRCSVEDIREGMVTYYQQTGVELGFREAFDTIEKGLEEEERKAFDDPLVIARFKKHHNLQEAENNSGAQASRTLSSSMRVPPTKKSPEDMTHDEIVAHYEGKLFT
;
A
#
# COMPACT_ATOMS: atom_id res chain seq x y z
N MET A 1 53.99 27.18 32.65
CA MET A 1 53.90 27.74 31.29
C MET A 1 52.56 27.28 30.75
N SER A 2 51.39 27.78 31.17
CA SER A 2 50.98 29.14 31.54
C SER A 2 51.05 30.11 30.36
N ASP A 3 49.98 30.14 29.57
CA ASP A 3 49.17 31.32 29.19
C ASP A 3 47.84 30.76 28.63
N ALA A 4 46.66 30.94 29.25
CA ALA A 4 45.88 32.14 29.57
C ALA A 4 45.32 32.80 28.28
N ALA A 5 44.02 32.64 28.01
CA ALA A 5 42.94 33.64 28.25
C ALA A 5 42.81 34.59 27.03
N ALA A 6 41.69 35.19 26.61
CA ALA A 6 40.33 35.46 27.04
C ALA A 6 39.58 35.86 25.74
N VAL A 7 38.30 35.54 25.49
CA VAL A 7 37.05 36.20 25.96
C VAL A 7 36.98 37.70 25.60
N VAL A 8 35.74 38.13 25.33
CA VAL A 8 35.17 39.50 25.17
C VAL A 8 34.74 39.71 23.71
N GLU A 9 33.45 39.53 23.40
CA GLU A 9 32.36 40.53 23.56
C GLU A 9 32.58 41.69 22.55
N GLU A 10 31.59 42.25 21.88
CA GLU A 10 30.22 42.55 22.28
C GLU A 10 29.47 43.07 21.03
N GLU A 11 28.15 42.82 20.99
CA GLU A 11 27.08 43.79 20.65
C GLU A 11 27.07 44.58 19.31
N SER A 12 25.94 45.06 18.78
CA SER A 12 24.49 44.98 19.06
C SER A 12 23.79 45.70 17.90
N GLU A 13 22.55 45.31 17.57
CA GLU A 13 21.34 46.16 17.50
C GLU A 13 20.61 45.82 16.19
N ALA A 14 19.31 45.88 16.01
CA ALA A 14 18.14 45.98 16.88
C ALA A 14 16.93 45.87 15.94
N SER A 15 15.91 45.10 16.31
CA SER A 15 14.49 45.23 15.96
C SER A 15 13.81 43.97 16.53
N GLU A 16 13.31 43.95 17.77
CA GLU A 16 12.09 44.63 18.22
C GLU A 16 10.97 44.57 17.18
N GLU A 17 10.20 43.48 17.20
CA GLU A 17 8.75 43.57 17.02
C GLU A 17 8.08 42.48 17.86
N SER A 18 7.77 42.88 19.09
CA SER A 18 6.85 42.21 19.99
C SER A 18 5.43 42.46 19.46
N GLN A 19 4.69 41.41 19.12
CA GLN A 19 3.25 41.40 19.33
C GLN A 19 2.77 39.99 19.62
N GLU A 20 2.58 39.78 20.92
CA GLU A 20 1.69 38.79 21.50
C GLU A 20 0.36 38.81 20.74
N ASN A 21 -0.02 37.70 20.10
CA ASN A 21 -1.40 37.45 19.76
C ASN A 21 -1.87 36.23 20.55
N LEU A 22 -2.09 36.53 21.83
CA LEU A 22 -2.75 35.71 22.81
C LEU A 22 -4.23 35.71 22.43
N VAL A 23 -4.66 34.73 21.63
CA VAL A 23 -6.08 34.50 21.40
C VAL A 23 -6.61 33.77 22.64
N GLU A 24 -7.06 34.55 23.62
CA GLU A 24 -8.10 34.13 24.55
C GLU A 24 -9.33 33.70 23.72
N VAL A 25 -9.47 32.41 23.45
CA VAL A 25 -10.80 31.84 23.20
C VAL A 25 -11.35 31.41 24.54
N SER A 26 -12.01 32.38 25.17
CA SER A 26 -13.19 32.24 26.01
C SER A 26 -13.59 30.79 26.31
N SER A 27 -13.41 30.42 27.57
CA SER A 27 -14.19 29.41 28.27
C SER A 27 -15.66 29.83 28.29
N GLU A 28 -16.46 29.28 27.38
CA GLU A 28 -17.92 29.22 27.51
C GLU A 28 -18.38 27.85 26.98
N PRO A 29 -18.91 26.96 27.82
CA PRO A 29 -19.48 25.71 27.34
C PRO A 29 -20.73 26.06 26.53
N GLU A 30 -20.76 25.68 25.25
CA GLU A 30 -22.01 25.66 24.49
C GLU A 30 -22.99 24.75 25.24
N GLU A 31 -23.95 25.36 25.92
CA GLU A 31 -25.10 24.69 26.51
C GLU A 31 -25.82 23.94 25.38
N MET A 32 -25.65 22.63 25.35
CA MET A 32 -26.50 21.76 24.54
C MET A 32 -27.96 22.02 24.91
N PRO A 33 -28.89 22.05 23.95
CA PRO A 33 -30.31 22.17 24.28
C PRO A 33 -30.72 21.03 25.20
N ASP A 34 -31.12 21.40 26.40
CA ASP A 34 -31.61 20.54 27.47
C ASP A 34 -32.89 19.85 26.98
N PHE A 35 -32.75 18.62 26.47
CA PHE A 35 -33.89 17.80 26.09
C PHE A 35 -34.57 17.31 27.36
N LYS A 36 -35.51 18.12 27.87
CA LYS A 36 -36.53 17.69 28.83
C LYS A 36 -37.36 16.55 28.24
N ILE A 37 -36.91 15.31 28.46
CA ILE A 37 -37.63 14.08 28.08
C ILE A 37 -38.27 13.39 29.29
N PHE A 38 -38.01 13.87 30.51
CA PHE A 38 -38.65 13.35 31.73
C PHE A 38 -39.16 14.48 32.62
N GLU A 39 -40.28 15.08 32.24
CA GLU A 39 -41.22 15.73 33.16
C GLU A 39 -42.59 15.08 32.94
N LYS A 40 -43.14 14.48 34.01
CA LYS A 40 -44.27 13.53 34.13
C LYS A 40 -43.89 12.07 33.85
N ASP A 41 -43.98 11.13 34.79
CA ASP A 41 -44.74 11.05 36.04
C ASP A 41 -43.91 10.25 37.06
N GLU A 42 -43.85 10.73 38.30
CA GLU A 42 -43.59 9.89 39.48
C GLU A 42 -44.92 9.60 40.21
N PRO A 43 -44.96 8.51 40.98
CA PRO A 43 -46.14 7.65 41.12
C PRO A 43 -46.90 7.88 42.43
N GLU A 44 -48.22 7.62 42.41
CA GLU A 44 -48.96 7.26 43.62
C GLU A 44 -49.68 5.93 43.40
N ALA A 45 -49.33 4.98 44.25
CA ALA A 45 -49.97 3.70 44.38
C ALA A 45 -51.29 3.85 45.16
N GLU A 46 -52.36 3.21 44.70
CA GLU A 46 -53.34 2.61 45.61
C GLU A 46 -54.13 1.49 44.90
N THR A 47 -54.21 0.38 45.63
CA THR A 47 -54.89 -0.90 45.36
C THR A 47 -56.41 -0.78 45.26
N VAL A 48 -57.08 -1.71 44.55
CA VAL A 48 -58.14 -2.63 45.07
C VAL A 48 -58.81 -3.43 43.93
N GLU A 49 -58.97 -4.73 44.17
CA GLU A 49 -59.75 -5.76 43.45
C GLU A 49 -61.22 -5.38 43.17
N ALA A 50 -61.76 -5.80 42.02
CA ALA A 50 -62.96 -6.67 41.91
C ALA A 50 -63.50 -6.73 40.45
N GLU A 51 -63.58 -7.95 39.91
CA GLU A 51 -64.44 -8.43 38.80
C GLU A 51 -65.93 -8.53 39.27
N PRO A 52 -66.93 -8.92 38.44
CA PRO A 52 -67.42 -8.39 37.15
C PRO A 52 -68.97 -8.21 37.16
N GLU A 53 -69.59 -7.54 36.19
CA GLU A 53 -70.83 -8.00 35.52
C GLU A 53 -71.36 -7.04 34.44
N ALA A 54 -72.12 -7.63 33.52
CA ALA A 54 -72.52 -7.24 32.18
C ALA A 54 -73.42 -6.00 32.04
N GLU A 55 -73.35 -5.34 30.87
CA GLU A 55 -74.44 -5.25 29.87
C GLU A 55 -74.03 -4.33 28.69
N GLU A 56 -74.02 -4.90 27.47
CA GLU A 56 -74.09 -4.19 26.18
C GLU A 56 -75.49 -3.54 26.00
N PRO A 57 -75.75 -2.56 25.08
CA PRO A 57 -75.15 -2.47 23.74
C PRO A 57 -74.97 -1.07 23.09
N ALA A 58 -74.23 -1.09 21.98
CA ALA A 58 -74.37 -0.25 20.78
C ALA A 58 -73.98 1.24 20.85
N LYS A 59 -72.79 1.54 20.34
CA LYS A 59 -72.68 2.50 19.24
C LYS A 59 -71.49 2.18 18.34
N LYS A 60 -71.82 1.98 17.06
CA LYS A 60 -70.89 1.92 15.93
C LYS A 60 -69.97 3.14 15.98
N GLU A 61 -68.68 2.91 16.22
CA GLU A 61 -67.65 3.70 15.57
C GLU A 61 -66.95 2.75 14.61
N GLU A 62 -67.35 2.87 13.34
CA GLU A 62 -66.61 2.36 12.21
C GLU A 62 -65.16 2.77 12.40
N SER A 63 -64.30 1.81 12.67
CA SER A 63 -62.87 1.94 12.41
C SER A 63 -62.74 2.26 10.92
N GLU A 64 -62.67 3.55 10.59
CA GLU A 64 -62.29 3.98 9.26
C GLU A 64 -61.01 3.24 8.91
N PRO A 65 -60.96 2.50 7.78
CA PRO A 65 -59.70 1.96 7.32
C PRO A 65 -58.84 3.19 7.04
N LYS A 66 -57.83 3.44 7.89
CA LYS A 66 -56.82 4.48 7.67
C LYS A 66 -56.40 4.36 6.22
N LYS A 67 -56.89 5.27 5.37
CA LYS A 67 -56.59 5.30 3.95
C LYS A 67 -55.07 5.30 3.90
N LYS A 68 -54.49 4.28 3.26
CA LYS A 68 -53.06 4.29 2.99
C LYS A 68 -52.87 5.48 2.08
N ASP A 69 -52.49 6.62 2.63
CA ASP A 69 -52.11 7.78 1.85
C ASP A 69 -50.92 7.32 1.00
N ASP A 70 -51.19 7.03 -0.27
CA ASP A 70 -50.23 6.57 -1.26
C ASP A 70 -49.47 7.76 -1.87
N THR A 71 -49.39 8.86 -1.11
CA THR A 71 -48.67 10.06 -1.48
C THR A 71 -47.18 9.81 -1.33
N TRP A 72 -46.39 10.40 -2.24
CA TRP A 72 -44.94 10.27 -2.23
C TRP A 72 -44.32 10.67 -0.87
N SER A 73 -44.90 11.67 -0.19
CA SER A 73 -44.48 12.09 1.17
C SER A 73 -44.71 11.01 2.24
N ALA A 74 -45.81 10.25 2.17
CA ALA A 74 -46.04 9.12 3.07
C ALA A 74 -45.10 7.94 2.79
N ARG A 75 -44.72 7.71 1.52
CA ARG A 75 -43.70 6.73 1.15
C ARG A 75 -42.31 7.12 1.64
N VAL A 76 -41.91 8.39 1.50
CA VAL A 76 -40.63 8.92 2.01
C VAL A 76 -40.56 8.86 3.54
N ARG A 77 -41.64 9.18 4.25
CA ARG A 77 -41.70 9.04 5.72
C ARG A 77 -41.52 7.59 6.15
N LYS A 78 -42.20 6.64 5.50
CA LYS A 78 -42.02 5.21 5.74
C LYS A 78 -40.60 4.73 5.44
N ASP A 79 -39.99 5.19 4.35
CA ASP A 79 -38.60 4.85 4.02
C ASP A 79 -37.62 5.39 5.07
N ARG A 80 -37.82 6.63 5.54
CA ARG A 80 -37.02 7.21 6.64
C ARG A 80 -37.20 6.43 7.95
N GLU A 81 -38.42 6.06 8.30
CA GLU A 81 -38.70 5.23 9.48
C GLU A 81 -38.06 3.84 9.36
N LEU A 82 -38.10 3.21 8.18
CA LEU A 82 -37.44 1.92 7.94
C LEU A 82 -35.92 2.03 8.07
N ARG A 83 -35.30 3.05 7.49
CA ARG A 83 -33.85 3.30 7.63
C ARG A 83 -33.46 3.58 9.08
N GLN A 84 -34.25 4.35 9.82
CA GLN A 84 -34.02 4.59 11.24
C GLN A 84 -34.09 3.28 12.04
N ARG A 85 -35.08 2.44 11.79
CA ARG A 85 -35.18 1.11 12.42
C ARG A 85 -34.00 0.21 12.06
N GLU A 86 -33.51 0.27 10.82
CA GLU A 86 -32.31 -0.49 10.41
C GLU A 86 -31.06 0.00 11.14
N ILE A 87 -30.89 1.32 11.29
CA ILE A 87 -29.78 1.91 12.06
C ILE A 87 -29.88 1.51 13.53
N ASP A 88 -31.07 1.61 14.14
CA ASP A 88 -31.30 1.22 15.53
C ASP A 88 -31.07 -0.27 15.75
N PHE A 89 -31.46 -1.11 14.78
CA PHE A 89 -31.22 -2.55 14.82
C PHE A 89 -29.72 -2.85 14.74
N LYS A 90 -28.99 -2.25 13.80
CA LYS A 90 -27.53 -2.41 13.70
C LYS A 90 -26.81 -1.94 14.96
N ARG A 91 -27.27 -0.83 15.56
CA ARG A 91 -26.72 -0.34 16.83
C ARG A 91 -26.96 -1.34 17.95
N ARG A 92 -28.18 -1.86 18.08
CA ARG A 92 -28.49 -2.89 19.09
C ARG A 92 -27.70 -4.18 18.86
N GLU A 93 -27.51 -4.57 17.60
CA GLU A 93 -26.70 -5.73 17.23
C GLU A 93 -25.23 -5.52 17.66
N GLN A 94 -24.64 -4.35 17.40
CA GLN A 94 -23.31 -4.01 17.89
C GLN A 94 -23.23 -3.99 19.42
N GLU A 95 -24.24 -3.45 20.11
CA GLU A 95 -24.31 -3.47 21.57
C GLU A 95 -24.42 -4.90 22.13
N LEU A 96 -25.17 -5.79 21.46
CA LEU A 96 -25.28 -7.20 21.83
C LEU A 96 -23.96 -7.94 21.61
N ILE A 97 -23.31 -7.77 20.47
CA ILE A 97 -21.97 -8.34 20.20
C ILE A 97 -20.95 -7.85 21.25
N GLY A 98 -21.02 -6.57 21.63
CA GLY A 98 -20.21 -6.00 22.69
C GLY A 98 -20.50 -6.59 24.07
N ARG A 99 -21.73 -7.00 24.35
CA ARG A 99 -22.10 -7.69 25.59
C ARG A 99 -21.70 -9.17 25.56
N GLU A 100 -21.92 -9.86 24.45
CA GLU A 100 -21.56 -11.26 24.27
C GLU A 100 -20.05 -11.47 24.39
N SER A 101 -19.24 -10.60 23.80
CA SER A 101 -17.78 -10.64 23.95
C SER A 101 -17.33 -10.44 25.42
N LYS A 102 -17.97 -9.52 26.16
CA LYS A 102 -17.71 -9.35 27.60
C LYS A 102 -18.10 -10.58 28.41
N VAL A 103 -19.26 -11.19 28.11
CA VAL A 103 -19.70 -12.41 28.79
C VAL A 103 -18.74 -13.56 28.50
N SER A 104 -18.34 -13.75 27.24
CA SER A 104 -17.36 -14.77 26.86
C SER A 104 -16.00 -14.58 27.55
N GLN A 105 -15.54 -13.34 27.69
CA GLN A 105 -14.32 -13.03 28.45
C GLN A 105 -14.46 -13.40 29.94
N LEU A 106 -15.60 -13.06 30.56
CA LEU A 106 -15.87 -13.40 31.97
C LEU A 106 -16.01 -14.91 32.18
N GLU A 107 -16.63 -15.62 31.24
CA GLU A 107 -16.74 -17.08 31.26
C GLU A 107 -15.36 -17.73 31.12
N GLY A 108 -14.52 -17.27 30.20
CA GLY A 108 -13.13 -17.73 30.07
C GLY A 108 -12.28 -17.44 31.31
N ALA A 109 -12.45 -16.27 31.93
CA ALA A 109 -11.83 -15.94 33.20
C ALA A 109 -12.30 -16.88 34.33
N ARG A 110 -13.61 -17.20 34.37
CA ARG A 110 -14.17 -18.14 35.35
C ARG A 110 -13.60 -19.55 35.15
N GLU A 111 -13.53 -20.04 33.92
CA GLU A 111 -12.97 -21.35 33.60
C GLU A 111 -11.49 -21.45 33.96
N SER A 112 -10.70 -20.42 33.67
CA SER A 112 -9.27 -20.38 34.03
C SER A 112 -9.06 -20.35 35.55
N ILE A 113 -9.88 -19.62 36.31
CA ILE A 113 -9.87 -19.65 37.78
C ILE A 113 -10.21 -21.04 38.32
N LEU A 114 -11.20 -21.72 37.73
CA LEU A 114 -11.64 -23.04 38.18
C LEU A 114 -10.59 -24.13 37.90
N ASN A 115 -9.88 -24.03 36.78
CA ASN A 115 -8.89 -25.03 36.36
C ASN A 115 -7.54 -24.85 37.07
N ASP A 116 -7.01 -23.63 37.10
CA ASP A 116 -5.77 -23.31 37.82
C ASP A 116 -5.79 -21.86 38.32
N PRO A 117 -6.26 -21.63 39.56
CA PRO A 117 -6.36 -20.29 40.10
C PRO A 117 -5.00 -19.61 40.23
N ASN A 118 -3.93 -20.37 40.51
CA ASN A 118 -2.60 -19.80 40.67
C ASN A 118 -2.04 -19.30 39.34
N ALA A 119 -2.30 -20.03 38.24
CA ALA A 119 -1.92 -19.57 36.90
C ALA A 119 -2.73 -18.33 36.48
N PHE A 120 -4.02 -18.29 36.80
CA PHE A 120 -4.87 -17.14 36.51
C PHE A 120 -4.36 -15.86 37.20
N PHE A 121 -4.14 -15.86 38.52
CA PHE A 121 -3.68 -14.66 39.22
C PHE A 121 -2.32 -14.18 38.70
N LYS A 122 -1.40 -15.09 38.38
CA LYS A 122 -0.12 -14.75 37.75
C LYS A 122 -0.30 -14.13 36.37
N SER A 123 -1.26 -14.59 35.57
CA SER A 123 -1.56 -14.01 34.25
C SER A 123 -2.08 -12.58 34.35
N VAL A 124 -2.79 -12.27 35.44
CA VAL A 124 -3.30 -10.93 35.78
C VAL A 124 -2.26 -10.09 36.56
N GLY A 125 -1.04 -10.61 36.75
CA GLY A 125 0.04 -9.90 37.45
C GLY A 125 -0.13 -9.81 38.97
N LEU A 126 -1.03 -10.62 39.55
CA LEU A 126 -1.24 -10.72 41.00
C LEU A 126 -0.50 -11.92 41.58
N ASP A 127 0.12 -11.74 42.74
CA ASP A 127 0.71 -12.85 43.50
C ASP A 127 -0.42 -13.62 44.23
N PRO A 128 -0.64 -14.92 43.93
CA PRO A 128 -1.73 -15.69 44.52
C PRO A 128 -1.69 -15.69 46.05
N LEU A 129 -0.49 -15.78 46.64
CA LEU A 129 -0.34 -15.84 48.10
C LEU A 129 -0.76 -14.53 48.77
N LYS A 130 -0.33 -13.40 48.21
CA LYS A 130 -0.73 -12.08 48.70
C LYS A 130 -2.23 -11.82 48.52
N PHE A 131 -2.80 -12.27 47.40
CA PHE A 131 -4.23 -12.17 47.15
C PHE A 131 -5.04 -12.90 48.23
N TYR A 132 -4.72 -14.17 48.53
CA TYR A 132 -5.45 -14.93 49.53
C TYR A 132 -5.24 -14.41 50.95
N GLN A 133 -4.03 -13.92 51.28
CA GLN A 133 -3.75 -13.29 52.57
C GLN A 133 -4.62 -12.05 52.77
N ASP A 134 -4.60 -11.13 51.80
CA ASP A 134 -5.39 -9.90 51.82
C ASP A 134 -6.91 -10.21 51.86
N TRP A 135 -7.37 -11.17 51.06
CA TRP A 135 -8.77 -11.60 51.10
C TRP A 135 -9.19 -12.14 52.47
N SER A 136 -8.35 -12.96 53.10
CA SER A 136 -8.62 -13.48 54.44
C SER A 136 -8.59 -12.40 55.53
N GLU A 137 -7.69 -11.42 55.39
CA GLU A 137 -7.58 -10.30 56.32
C GLU A 137 -8.78 -9.36 56.21
N ARG A 138 -9.30 -9.12 55.00
CA ARG A 138 -10.53 -8.34 54.80
C ARG A 138 -11.77 -9.01 55.37
N LEU A 139 -11.89 -10.33 55.21
CA LEU A 139 -12.98 -11.09 55.84
C LEU A 139 -12.90 -11.02 57.37
N ALA A 140 -11.69 -11.02 57.94
CA ALA A 140 -11.49 -10.96 59.38
C ALA A 140 -11.69 -9.53 59.96
N THR A 141 -11.30 -8.50 59.23
CA THR A 141 -11.35 -7.09 59.68
C THR A 141 -12.60 -6.35 59.25
N GLY A 142 -13.39 -6.91 58.32
CA GLY A 142 -14.55 -6.26 57.71
C GLY A 142 -14.19 -5.12 56.75
N ALA A 143 -12.94 -5.03 56.31
CA ALA A 143 -12.51 -4.02 55.35
C ALA A 143 -13.07 -4.32 53.94
N GLU A 144 -13.74 -3.34 53.33
CA GLU A 144 -14.32 -3.48 51.98
C GLU A 144 -13.26 -3.40 50.87
N SER A 145 -12.14 -2.70 51.09
CA SER A 145 -11.17 -2.40 50.04
C SER A 145 -9.91 -3.27 50.07
N PRO A 146 -9.32 -3.58 48.89
CA PRO A 146 -7.91 -3.47 48.60
C PRO A 146 -6.89 -3.35 49.73
N SER A 147 -5.98 -4.30 50.01
CA SER A 147 -4.70 -3.84 50.58
C SER A 147 -4.01 -2.93 49.56
N SER A 148 -3.29 -1.92 50.04
CA SER A 148 -2.60 -0.95 49.16
C SER A 148 -1.58 -1.62 48.23
N GLU A 149 -0.94 -2.70 48.69
CA GLU A 149 -0.01 -3.49 47.86
C GLU A 149 -0.71 -4.17 46.68
N LEU A 150 -1.90 -4.74 46.90
CA LEU A 150 -2.65 -5.42 45.85
C LEU A 150 -3.20 -4.43 44.81
N GLN A 151 -3.65 -3.25 45.27
CA GLN A 151 -4.05 -2.14 44.39
C GLN A 151 -2.86 -1.64 43.56
N LEU A 152 -1.67 -1.56 44.17
CA LEU A 152 -0.47 -1.10 43.49
C LEU A 152 -0.02 -2.12 42.42
N SER A 153 -0.10 -3.42 42.70
CA SER A 153 0.21 -4.44 41.70
C SER A 153 -0.80 -4.48 40.55
N SER A 154 -2.11 -4.32 40.83
CA SER A 154 -3.13 -4.31 39.78
C SER A 154 -2.99 -3.09 38.88
N THR A 155 -2.81 -1.90 39.47
CA THR A 155 -2.61 -0.66 38.71
C THR A 155 -1.32 -0.68 37.90
N GLN A 156 -0.23 -1.26 38.41
CA GLN A 156 1.00 -1.46 37.63
C GLN A 156 0.78 -2.37 36.42
N GLN A 157 -0.05 -3.40 36.55
CA GLN A 157 -0.37 -4.28 35.43
C GLN A 157 -1.25 -3.58 34.40
N GLU A 158 -2.29 -2.86 34.85
CA GLU A 158 -3.15 -2.05 33.97
C GLU A 158 -2.31 -1.01 33.19
N LEU A 159 -1.35 -0.35 33.85
CA LEU A 159 -0.44 0.59 33.17
C LEU A 159 0.45 -0.10 32.13
N LYS A 160 0.90 -1.33 32.37
CA LYS A 160 1.67 -2.11 31.39
C LYS A 160 0.81 -2.48 30.19
N GLU A 161 -0.41 -2.97 30.43
CA GLU A 161 -1.35 -3.33 29.37
C GLU A 161 -1.71 -2.11 28.51
N LEU A 162 -1.96 -0.97 29.14
CA LEU A 162 -2.30 0.28 28.44
C LEU A 162 -1.11 0.80 27.63
N LYS A 163 0.11 0.64 28.15
CA LYS A 163 1.35 0.94 27.41
C LYS A 163 1.55 0.02 26.21
N GLU A 164 1.26 -1.27 26.34
CA GLU A 164 1.31 -2.22 25.21
C GLU A 164 0.22 -1.93 24.17
N GLN A 165 -0.98 -1.56 24.60
CA GLN A 165 -2.05 -1.15 23.69
C GLN A 165 -1.67 0.12 22.92
N LEU A 166 -1.09 1.11 23.61
CA LEU A 166 -0.57 2.32 22.96
C LEU A 166 0.56 2.00 21.98
N SER A 167 1.52 1.15 22.36
CA SER A 167 2.61 0.80 21.44
C SER A 167 2.10 0.07 20.19
N ARG A 168 1.14 -0.85 20.34
CA ARG A 168 0.50 -1.53 19.21
C ARG A 168 -0.28 -0.55 18.33
N ARG A 169 -0.99 0.39 18.94
CA ARG A 169 -1.72 1.43 18.20
C ARG A 169 -0.75 2.31 17.41
N ASP A 170 0.35 2.75 18.02
CA ASP A 170 1.37 3.55 17.36
C ASP A 170 2.05 2.78 16.21
N GLU A 171 2.29 1.48 16.38
CA GLU A 171 2.82 0.61 15.32
C GLU A 171 1.85 0.50 14.14
N VAL A 172 0.56 0.31 14.41
CA VAL A 172 -0.49 0.27 13.37
C VAL A 172 -0.62 1.63 12.68
N GLU A 173 -0.60 2.74 13.43
CA GLU A 173 -0.66 4.08 12.86
C GLU A 173 0.56 4.37 11.99
N ARG A 174 1.77 3.99 12.41
CA ARG A 174 2.98 4.12 11.58
C ARG A 174 2.89 3.27 10.32
N ALA A 175 2.40 2.03 10.41
CA ALA A 175 2.21 1.17 9.25
C ALA A 175 1.22 1.81 8.27
N ASN A 176 0.08 2.31 8.75
CA ASN A 176 -0.92 3.00 7.94
C ASN A 176 -0.36 4.27 7.29
N GLN A 177 0.45 5.05 8.02
CA GLN A 177 1.11 6.24 7.47
C GLN A 177 2.08 5.88 6.35
N LEU A 178 2.88 4.83 6.54
CA LEU A 178 3.79 4.33 5.50
C LEU A 178 3.03 3.80 4.28
N GLU A 179 1.93 3.09 4.48
CA GLU A 179 1.08 2.64 3.38
C GLU A 179 0.42 3.82 2.63
N ALA A 180 -0.05 4.83 3.36
CA ALA A 180 -0.61 6.04 2.76
C ALA A 180 0.44 6.80 1.93
N GLN A 181 1.67 6.95 2.46
CA GLN A 181 2.79 7.53 1.71
C GLN A 181 3.10 6.71 0.44
N ARG A 182 3.13 5.39 0.54
CA ARG A 182 3.33 4.51 -0.64
C ARG A 182 2.24 4.72 -1.69
N GLN A 183 0.98 4.81 -1.28
CA GLN A 183 -0.12 5.06 -2.21
C GLN A 183 -0.03 6.43 -2.88
N GLN A 184 0.40 7.47 -2.15
CA GLN A 184 0.62 8.81 -2.72
C GLN A 184 1.70 8.81 -3.80
N VAL A 185 2.82 8.12 -3.57
CA VAL A 185 3.90 7.97 -4.55
C VAL A 185 3.41 7.26 -5.82
N ILE A 186 2.66 6.17 -5.66
CA ILE A 186 2.11 5.41 -6.79
C ILE A 186 1.14 6.28 -7.61
N GLN A 187 0.27 7.05 -6.95
CA GLN A 187 -0.62 8.00 -7.64
C GLN A 187 0.15 9.10 -8.37
N ALA A 188 1.27 9.57 -7.78
CA ALA A 188 2.14 10.54 -8.43
C ALA A 188 2.77 9.98 -9.72
N TYR A 189 3.12 8.70 -9.74
CA TYR A 189 3.56 8.01 -10.96
C TYR A 189 2.46 8.00 -12.02
N ASP A 190 1.23 7.61 -11.66
CA ASP A 190 0.10 7.53 -12.59
C ASP A 190 -0.18 8.85 -13.32
N SER A 191 -0.07 9.96 -12.59
CA SER A 191 -0.31 11.29 -13.17
C SER A 191 0.77 11.75 -14.14
N LYS A 192 2.05 11.36 -13.92
CA LYS A 192 3.20 11.97 -14.60
C LYS A 192 3.85 11.10 -15.69
N ILE A 193 3.74 9.77 -15.62
CA ILE A 193 4.41 8.87 -16.59
C ILE A 193 3.94 9.14 -18.03
N SER A 194 2.63 9.34 -18.22
CA SER A 194 2.08 9.53 -19.58
C SER A 194 2.49 10.84 -20.24
N GLU A 195 2.76 11.87 -19.45
CA GLU A 195 3.29 13.16 -19.91
C GLU A 195 4.79 13.04 -20.18
N PHE A 196 5.53 12.43 -19.25
CA PHE A 196 6.97 12.23 -19.37
C PHE A 196 7.35 11.36 -20.59
N GLN A 197 6.59 10.29 -20.87
CA GLN A 197 6.83 9.45 -22.05
C GLN A 197 6.65 10.22 -23.36
N LYS A 198 5.77 11.22 -23.40
CA LYS A 198 5.56 12.06 -24.61
C LYS A 198 6.65 13.11 -24.75
N ASP A 199 7.01 13.77 -23.65
CA ASP A 199 7.98 14.86 -23.65
C ASP A 199 9.41 14.37 -23.94
N PHE A 200 9.73 13.14 -23.51
CA PHE A 200 11.06 12.54 -23.67
C PHE A 200 11.10 11.36 -24.65
N ALA A 201 10.12 11.25 -25.55
CA ALA A 201 10.06 10.19 -26.56
C ALA A 201 11.31 10.16 -27.48
N ASP A 202 11.92 11.32 -27.71
CA ASP A 202 13.14 11.45 -28.53
C ASP A 202 14.41 11.04 -27.77
N GLU A 203 14.44 11.21 -26.45
CA GLU A 203 15.58 10.80 -25.60
C GLU A 203 15.55 9.29 -25.32
N PHE A 204 14.36 8.69 -25.19
CA PHE A 204 14.16 7.28 -24.87
C PHE A 204 13.32 6.56 -25.95
N PRO A 205 13.91 6.26 -27.11
CA PRO A 205 13.17 5.77 -28.27
C PRO A 205 12.69 4.32 -28.15
N LEU A 206 13.37 3.44 -27.41
CA LEU A 206 12.97 2.03 -27.28
C LEU A 206 11.81 1.88 -26.30
N THR A 207 11.88 2.55 -25.15
CA THR A 207 10.79 2.63 -24.18
C THR A 207 9.54 3.26 -24.80
N ALA A 208 9.66 4.33 -25.58
CA ALA A 208 8.54 4.94 -26.28
C ALA A 208 7.87 4.01 -27.32
N LYS A 209 8.63 3.10 -27.93
CA LYS A 209 8.12 2.19 -28.99
C LYS A 209 7.60 0.86 -28.47
N ARG A 210 8.22 0.31 -27.42
CA ARG A 210 7.98 -1.06 -26.97
C ARG A 210 7.22 -1.17 -25.66
N CYS A 211 7.30 -0.15 -24.80
CA CYS A 211 6.65 -0.19 -23.49
C CYS A 211 5.37 0.64 -23.48
N SER A 212 4.32 0.08 -22.89
CA SER A 212 3.14 0.86 -22.53
C SER A 212 3.40 1.68 -21.25
N VAL A 213 2.58 2.71 -21.03
CA VAL A 213 2.58 3.49 -19.77
C VAL A 213 2.37 2.56 -18.56
N GLU A 214 1.56 1.52 -18.73
CA GLU A 214 1.25 0.55 -17.67
C GLU A 214 2.46 -0.31 -17.31
N ASP A 215 3.27 -0.73 -18.29
CA ASP A 215 4.48 -1.52 -18.04
C ASP A 215 5.54 -0.70 -17.29
N ILE A 216 5.71 0.56 -17.66
CA ILE A 216 6.66 1.48 -17.01
C ILE A 216 6.21 1.73 -15.56
N ARG A 217 4.91 1.93 -15.36
CA ARG A 217 4.30 2.06 -14.03
C ARG A 217 4.55 0.80 -13.20
N GLU A 218 4.25 -0.38 -13.73
CA GLU A 218 4.44 -1.63 -13.01
C GLU A 218 5.92 -1.84 -12.62
N GLY A 219 6.85 -1.50 -13.51
CA GLY A 219 8.29 -1.51 -13.23
C GLY A 219 8.68 -0.57 -12.09
N MET A 220 8.23 0.69 -12.12
CA MET A 220 8.50 1.68 -11.07
C MET A 220 7.87 1.29 -9.73
N VAL A 221 6.64 0.78 -9.73
CA VAL A 221 5.94 0.31 -8.53
C VAL A 221 6.66 -0.90 -7.93
N THR A 222 7.04 -1.87 -8.77
CA THR A 222 7.75 -3.08 -8.32
C THR A 222 9.12 -2.72 -7.73
N TYR A 223 9.85 -1.82 -8.36
CA TYR A 223 11.12 -1.32 -7.84
C TYR A 223 10.94 -0.64 -6.48
N TYR A 224 9.94 0.23 -6.34
CA TYR A 224 9.65 0.90 -5.08
C TYR A 224 9.22 -0.06 -3.98
N GLN A 225 8.46 -1.10 -4.30
CA GLN A 225 8.08 -2.14 -3.33
C GLN A 225 9.28 -2.97 -2.85
N GLN A 226 10.25 -3.24 -3.73
CA GLN A 226 11.44 -4.03 -3.39
C GLN A 226 12.50 -3.23 -2.63
N THR A 227 12.71 -1.97 -3.01
CA THR A 227 13.82 -1.15 -2.49
C THR A 227 13.38 -0.13 -1.44
N GLY A 228 12.10 0.27 -1.46
CA GLY A 228 11.58 1.37 -0.65
C GLY A 228 12.07 2.76 -1.10
N VAL A 229 12.75 2.88 -2.24
CA VAL A 229 13.33 4.12 -2.75
C VAL A 229 12.54 4.62 -3.96
N GLU A 230 12.10 5.88 -3.90
CA GLU A 230 11.42 6.53 -5.02
C GLU A 230 12.41 6.74 -6.17
N LEU A 231 12.07 6.19 -7.35
CA LEU A 231 12.91 6.30 -8.54
C LEU A 231 12.46 7.53 -9.33
N GLY A 232 13.40 8.42 -9.68
CA GLY A 232 13.08 9.55 -10.54
C GLY A 232 12.61 9.08 -11.92
N PHE A 233 11.66 9.78 -12.55
CA PHE A 233 11.13 9.39 -13.86
C PHE A 233 12.22 9.20 -14.91
N ARG A 234 13.20 10.11 -14.96
CA ARG A 234 14.31 9.98 -15.91
C ARG A 234 15.15 8.73 -15.66
N GLU A 235 15.47 8.44 -14.40
CA GLU A 235 16.23 7.26 -14.01
C GLU A 235 15.46 5.97 -14.30
N ALA A 236 14.15 5.97 -14.07
CA ALA A 236 13.28 4.85 -14.43
C ALA A 236 13.31 4.57 -15.93
N PHE A 237 13.13 5.60 -16.76
CA PHE A 237 13.17 5.45 -18.22
C PHE A 237 14.57 5.04 -18.70
N ASP A 238 15.64 5.61 -18.14
CA ASP A 238 17.03 5.22 -18.41
C ASP A 238 17.30 3.73 -18.12
N THR A 239 16.81 3.24 -16.98
CA THR A 239 17.02 1.83 -16.57
C THR A 239 16.25 0.87 -17.48
N ILE A 240 15.01 1.22 -17.86
CA ILE A 240 14.21 0.42 -18.77
C ILE A 240 14.82 0.44 -20.19
N GLU A 241 15.24 1.61 -20.68
CA GLU A 241 15.89 1.77 -21.98
C GLU A 241 17.15 0.92 -22.08
N LYS A 242 18.03 0.96 -21.05
CA LYS A 242 19.23 0.12 -20.99
C LYS A 242 18.91 -1.37 -20.95
N GLY A 243 17.88 -1.76 -20.20
CA GLY A 243 17.42 -3.15 -20.16
C GLY A 243 16.96 -3.64 -21.54
N LEU A 244 16.19 -2.82 -22.26
CA LEU A 244 15.73 -3.10 -23.62
C LEU A 244 16.90 -3.14 -24.62
N GLU A 245 17.85 -2.21 -24.51
CA GLU A 245 19.06 -2.24 -25.34
C GLU A 245 19.86 -3.54 -25.14
N GLU A 246 20.01 -3.99 -23.89
CA GLU A 246 20.69 -5.24 -23.59
C GLU A 246 19.94 -6.46 -24.13
N GLU A 247 18.61 -6.47 -24.05
CA GLU A 247 17.78 -7.53 -24.63
C GLU A 247 17.88 -7.56 -26.15
N GLU A 248 17.84 -6.40 -26.81
CA GLU A 248 18.05 -6.33 -28.25
C GLU A 248 19.44 -6.85 -28.63
N ARG A 249 20.49 -6.42 -27.93
CA ARG A 249 21.86 -6.91 -28.17
C ARG A 249 21.94 -8.43 -27.98
N LYS A 250 21.40 -8.97 -26.89
CA LYS A 250 21.35 -10.43 -26.65
C LYS A 250 20.57 -11.17 -27.73
N ALA A 251 19.48 -10.59 -28.23
CA ALA A 251 18.70 -11.19 -29.31
C ALA A 251 19.46 -11.20 -30.65
N PHE A 252 20.30 -10.18 -30.92
CA PHE A 252 21.16 -10.14 -32.10
C PHE A 252 22.43 -11.02 -31.96
N ASP A 253 22.88 -11.26 -30.73
CA ASP A 253 24.02 -12.14 -30.43
C ASP A 253 23.63 -13.63 -30.32
N ASP A 254 22.33 -13.96 -30.34
CA ASP A 254 21.88 -15.35 -30.29
C ASP A 254 22.24 -16.08 -31.62
N PRO A 255 23.09 -17.13 -31.57
CA PRO A 255 23.54 -17.84 -32.77
C PRO A 255 22.38 -18.44 -33.59
N LEU A 256 21.23 -18.74 -32.97
CA LEU A 256 20.05 -19.24 -33.67
C LEU A 256 19.35 -18.13 -34.48
N VAL A 257 19.27 -16.92 -33.94
CA VAL A 257 18.71 -15.75 -34.62
C VAL A 257 19.62 -15.34 -35.76
N ILE A 258 20.94 -15.30 -35.53
CA ILE A 258 21.94 -15.04 -36.57
C ILE A 258 21.86 -16.09 -37.68
N ALA A 259 21.74 -17.38 -37.34
CA ALA A 259 21.60 -18.45 -38.33
C ALA A 259 20.31 -18.31 -39.17
N ARG A 260 19.18 -17.95 -38.55
CA ARG A 260 17.92 -17.67 -39.27
C ARG A 260 18.04 -16.45 -40.17
N PHE A 261 18.62 -15.35 -39.67
CA PHE A 261 18.83 -14.14 -40.44
C PHE A 261 19.74 -14.40 -41.66
N LYS A 262 20.87 -15.09 -41.47
CA LYS A 262 21.77 -15.50 -42.56
C LYS A 262 21.08 -16.38 -43.61
N LYS A 263 20.15 -17.24 -43.19
CA LYS A 263 19.36 -18.11 -44.07
C LYS A 263 18.28 -17.34 -44.84
N HIS A 264 17.60 -16.38 -44.21
CA HIS A 264 16.55 -15.58 -44.85
C HIS A 264 17.10 -14.52 -45.82
N HIS A 265 18.32 -14.02 -45.57
CA HIS A 265 18.98 -13.02 -46.41
C HIS A 265 20.00 -13.60 -47.40
N ASN A 266 20.03 -14.93 -47.60
CA ASN A 266 20.97 -15.67 -48.46
C ASN A 266 22.47 -15.32 -48.24
N LEU A 267 22.83 -14.80 -47.07
CA LEU A 267 24.22 -14.42 -46.74
C LEU A 267 25.11 -15.66 -46.51
N GLN A 268 24.51 -16.82 -46.25
CA GLN A 268 25.22 -18.10 -46.16
C GLN A 268 25.87 -18.55 -47.47
N GLU A 269 25.33 -18.14 -48.63
CA GLU A 269 25.96 -18.44 -49.92
C GLU A 269 27.12 -17.51 -50.23
N ALA A 270 27.15 -16.29 -49.65
CA ALA A 270 28.22 -15.32 -49.82
C ALA A 270 29.48 -15.66 -48.99
N GLU A 271 29.32 -16.09 -47.73
CA GLU A 271 30.47 -16.54 -46.91
C GLU A 271 31.14 -17.78 -47.50
N ASN A 272 30.35 -18.76 -47.98
CA ASN A 272 30.88 -20.00 -48.57
C ASN A 272 31.44 -19.81 -50.00
N ASN A 273 31.03 -18.77 -50.74
CA ASN A 273 31.62 -18.43 -52.05
C ASN A 273 32.75 -17.40 -51.99
N SER A 274 33.02 -16.79 -50.83
CA SER A 274 34.08 -15.77 -50.69
C SER A 274 35.49 -16.31 -50.98
N GLY A 275 35.69 -17.63 -50.93
CA GLY A 275 36.94 -18.29 -51.33
C GLY A 275 37.02 -18.74 -52.80
N ALA A 276 35.91 -18.77 -53.54
CA ALA A 276 35.86 -19.49 -54.82
C ALA A 276 35.41 -18.67 -56.05
N GLN A 277 34.73 -17.51 -55.88
CA GLN A 277 34.17 -16.77 -57.03
C GLN A 277 34.29 -15.23 -56.98
N ALA A 278 35.21 -14.66 -56.21
CA ALA A 278 35.42 -13.21 -56.16
C ALA A 278 36.15 -12.60 -57.39
N SER A 279 36.26 -13.31 -58.52
CA SER A 279 36.98 -12.84 -59.73
C SER A 279 36.16 -12.91 -61.02
N ARG A 280 34.87 -12.57 -60.96
CA ARG A 280 34.05 -12.32 -62.16
C ARG A 280 33.47 -10.91 -62.15
N THR A 281 34.36 -9.93 -62.27
CA THR A 281 34.02 -8.63 -62.85
C THR A 281 34.03 -8.76 -64.38
N LEU A 282 33.19 -7.96 -65.06
CA LEU A 282 32.91 -7.99 -66.51
C LEU A 282 34.08 -7.54 -67.41
N SER A 283 35.33 -7.65 -66.98
CA SER A 283 36.50 -7.47 -67.84
C SER A 283 37.11 -8.83 -68.16
N SER A 284 36.67 -9.43 -69.27
CA SER A 284 37.33 -10.56 -69.92
C SER A 284 38.70 -10.12 -70.44
N SER A 285 39.71 -10.06 -69.56
CA SER A 285 41.10 -10.04 -70.02
C SER A 285 41.44 -11.43 -70.56
N MET A 286 41.98 -11.45 -71.78
CA MET A 286 42.47 -12.65 -72.45
C MET A 286 43.22 -13.56 -71.47
N ARG A 287 42.67 -14.75 -71.21
CA ARG A 287 43.40 -15.81 -70.51
C ARG A 287 44.49 -16.32 -71.43
N VAL A 288 45.67 -15.71 -71.33
CA VAL A 288 46.91 -16.30 -71.84
C VAL A 288 47.16 -17.58 -71.00
N PRO A 289 47.29 -18.77 -71.61
CA PRO A 289 47.62 -19.97 -70.85
C PRO A 289 48.98 -19.76 -70.16
N PRO A 290 49.16 -20.22 -68.91
CA PRO A 290 50.39 -19.99 -68.18
C PRO A 290 51.56 -20.67 -68.91
N THR A 291 52.46 -19.85 -69.45
CA THR A 291 53.76 -20.32 -69.92
C THR A 291 54.64 -20.62 -68.71
N LYS A 292 55.50 -21.65 -68.79
CA LYS A 292 56.43 -22.03 -67.70
C LYS A 292 57.48 -20.94 -67.40
N LYS A 293 57.57 -19.90 -68.23
CA LYS A 293 58.48 -18.76 -68.12
C LYS A 293 57.70 -17.46 -68.35
N SER A 294 58.10 -16.38 -67.67
CA SER A 294 57.57 -15.03 -67.91
C SER A 294 57.84 -14.61 -69.37
N PRO A 295 56.96 -13.84 -70.04
CA PRO A 295 57.19 -13.33 -71.40
C PRO A 295 58.50 -12.55 -71.54
N GLU A 296 58.98 -11.95 -70.46
CA GLU A 296 60.23 -11.18 -70.40
C GLU A 296 61.49 -12.07 -70.42
N ASP A 297 61.36 -13.35 -70.09
CA ASP A 297 62.47 -14.32 -69.99
C ASP A 297 62.53 -15.30 -71.18
N MET A 298 61.69 -15.09 -72.20
CA MET A 298 61.69 -15.93 -73.40
C MET A 298 62.68 -15.40 -74.44
N THR A 299 63.47 -16.31 -75.02
CA THR A 299 64.32 -15.97 -76.17
C THR A 299 63.47 -15.67 -77.40
N HIS A 300 64.02 -14.90 -78.35
CA HIS A 300 63.27 -14.47 -79.55
C HIS A 300 62.67 -15.65 -80.33
N ASP A 301 63.41 -16.76 -80.45
CA ASP A 301 62.94 -17.96 -81.13
C ASP A 301 61.80 -18.68 -80.38
N GLU A 302 61.81 -18.67 -79.04
CA GLU A 302 60.72 -19.21 -78.21
C GLU A 302 59.44 -18.37 -78.33
N ILE A 303 59.57 -17.05 -78.47
CA ILE A 303 58.44 -16.13 -78.70
C ILE A 303 57.79 -16.41 -80.05
N VAL A 304 58.59 -16.52 -81.11
CA VAL A 304 58.07 -16.80 -82.46
C VAL A 304 57.29 -18.12 -82.46
N ALA A 305 57.85 -19.20 -81.92
CA ALA A 305 57.19 -20.50 -81.84
C ALA A 305 55.89 -20.48 -81.00
N HIS A 306 55.84 -19.70 -79.92
CA HIS A 306 54.65 -19.63 -79.06
C HIS A 306 53.44 -18.93 -79.74
N TYR A 307 53.73 -17.98 -80.62
CA TYR A 307 52.74 -17.14 -81.30
C TYR A 307 52.53 -17.50 -82.79
N GLU A 308 53.34 -18.41 -83.34
CA GLU A 308 53.15 -18.96 -84.68
C GLU A 308 51.77 -19.63 -84.79
N GLY A 309 50.97 -19.19 -85.77
CA GLY A 309 49.60 -19.67 -85.98
C GLY A 309 48.51 -19.06 -85.09
N LYS A 310 48.83 -18.19 -84.12
CA LYS A 310 47.84 -17.46 -83.29
C LYS A 310 47.72 -15.97 -83.64
N LEU A 311 48.68 -15.41 -84.38
CA LEU A 311 48.70 -13.98 -84.70
C LEU A 311 47.86 -13.57 -85.92
N PHE A 312 47.26 -14.52 -86.64
CA PHE A 312 46.38 -14.22 -87.77
C PHE A 312 45.22 -15.21 -87.88
N THR A 313 44.18 -15.00 -87.06
CA THR A 313 42.77 -15.32 -87.35
C THR A 313 41.90 -14.29 -86.66
#